data_AF-A0A7W6MXS7-F1
#
_entry.id   AF-A0A7W6MXS7-F1
#
_cell.length_a   1.000
_cell.length_b   1.000
_cell.length_c   1.000
_cell.angle_alpha   90.00
_cell.angle_beta   90.00
_cell.angle_gamma   90.00
#
_symmetry.space_group_name_H-M   'P 1'
#
loop_
_entity.id
_entity.type
_entity.pdbx_description
1 polymer ?
#
loop_
_entity_poly.entity_id
_entity_poly.type
_entity_poly.pdbx_seq_one_letter_code
_entity_poly.pdbx_strand_id
1 'polypeptide(L)'
;MKKILILCLVMAWSITGCYEDKGDYDYRNLAEGTIGNVNGSYHVSVGDTLIIEPEIVFDLETKVGLKYEWSVELDSVFSREKNIEYIIPLDAPEQMKWVLQVTDTLSGLTFMTQTMVRVSSLYSDGFLILSEKNGVSSLSFLKRVKGEWDRCIYDIYEGIEGVSLDGKPVQIHLHDLGNQTDEHIMLLQDDFYKCLDLDGANLEKSLELSKEFQVIPENVRPKQVFFDDWYSFLLAEDGRVFGRKNFSSEAFHTGYFSQYPMVYMEPDVVGEEVAHQLNADRFVYDMNTENGYVFVYEKERKRFLYIRGASSYGTIGEPKCAGYPNGFIPMDNLGNNELIATSGYWWNDYYIPAGGLYNIIKRADGTYVGQMLLTDDPEDIVAESQREFKGDMMNDNILLLIPDNGRGRGFGCPYAFIASGNVLYYFGKDAEGEIVPERYYSFPAEIKAMEDEFYANEYLCVGLANGEVYLLKINSEGFASDEAGRLVMKMDQNVGTVKQIIHKAAE
;
A
#
# COMPACT_ATOMS: atom_id res chain seq x y z
N MET A 1 16.35 -32.02 -82.53
CA MET A 1 17.49 -31.08 -82.48
C MET A 1 17.11 -29.61 -82.77
N LYS A 2 16.20 -29.28 -83.71
CA LYS A 2 15.78 -27.88 -83.95
C LYS A 2 14.93 -27.20 -82.86
N LYS A 3 14.21 -27.95 -82.00
CA LYS A 3 13.36 -27.38 -80.93
C LYS A 3 14.11 -27.03 -79.63
N ILE A 4 15.26 -27.67 -79.38
CA ILE A 4 16.10 -27.38 -78.19
C ILE A 4 16.93 -26.11 -78.40
N LEU A 5 17.38 -25.84 -79.63
CA LEU A 5 18.10 -24.60 -79.96
C LEU A 5 17.23 -23.34 -79.83
N ILE A 6 15.92 -23.42 -80.11
CA ILE A 6 15.00 -22.28 -79.94
C ILE A 6 14.79 -21.97 -78.45
N LEU A 7 14.70 -23.00 -77.60
CA LEU A 7 14.54 -22.82 -76.15
C LEU A 7 15.80 -22.18 -75.52
N CYS A 8 16.99 -22.57 -75.97
CA CYS A 8 18.24 -21.95 -75.53
C CYS A 8 18.39 -20.49 -76.01
N LEU A 9 17.85 -20.13 -77.18
CA LEU A 9 17.89 -18.76 -77.71
C LEU A 9 16.93 -17.82 -76.98
N VAL A 10 15.75 -18.30 -76.57
CA VAL A 10 14.78 -17.53 -75.77
C VAL A 10 15.28 -17.32 -74.35
N MET A 11 15.94 -18.33 -73.76
CA MET A 11 16.53 -18.25 -72.42
C MET A 11 17.76 -17.32 -72.37
N ALA A 12 18.52 -17.21 -73.47
CA ALA A 12 19.64 -16.28 -73.59
C ALA A 12 19.19 -14.80 -73.68
N TRP A 13 17.95 -14.52 -74.10
CA TRP A 13 17.40 -13.15 -74.13
C TRP A 13 16.77 -12.72 -72.80
N SER A 14 16.51 -13.67 -71.88
CA SER A 14 15.96 -13.38 -70.55
C SER A 14 17.00 -12.85 -69.55
N ILE A 15 18.29 -12.86 -69.90
CA ILE A 15 19.42 -12.50 -69.01
C ILE A 15 19.94 -11.07 -69.24
N THR A 16 19.26 -10.27 -70.07
CA THR A 16 19.63 -8.86 -70.34
C THR A 16 18.63 -7.85 -69.80
N GLY A 17 17.69 -8.30 -68.98
CA GLY A 17 16.73 -7.45 -68.26
C GLY A 17 17.24 -6.94 -66.91
N CYS A 18 18.53 -6.61 -66.78
CA CYS A 18 18.92 -5.57 -65.81
C CYS A 18 18.91 -4.27 -66.60
N TYR A 19 17.75 -3.62 -66.64
CA TYR A 19 17.73 -2.20 -66.96
C TYR A 19 18.59 -1.55 -65.88
N GLU A 20 19.83 -1.18 -66.22
CA GLU A 20 20.62 -0.28 -65.38
C GLU A 20 19.75 0.95 -65.21
N ASP A 21 19.28 1.16 -63.99
CA ASP A 21 18.62 2.39 -63.60
C ASP A 21 19.63 3.51 -63.84
N LYS A 22 19.47 4.22 -64.96
CA LYS A 22 20.18 5.46 -65.27
C LYS A 22 19.47 6.65 -64.63
N GLY A 23 18.80 6.44 -63.51
CA GLY A 23 18.50 7.48 -62.55
C GLY A 23 19.82 8.07 -62.09
N ASP A 24 20.14 9.25 -62.60
CA ASP A 24 20.98 10.21 -61.89
C ASP A 24 20.21 10.62 -60.63
N TYR A 25 20.15 9.71 -59.65
CA TYR A 25 19.66 10.04 -58.34
C TYR A 25 20.78 10.86 -57.72
N ASP A 26 20.54 12.17 -57.70
CA ASP A 26 21.27 13.09 -56.85
C ASP A 26 20.91 12.70 -55.40
N TYR A 27 21.56 11.65 -54.89
CA TYR A 27 21.46 11.21 -53.50
C TYR A 27 22.06 12.33 -52.66
N ARG A 28 21.22 13.28 -52.29
CA ARG A 28 21.57 14.26 -51.27
C ARG A 28 21.90 13.47 -50.02
N ASN A 29 23.07 13.73 -49.43
CA ASN A 29 23.35 13.28 -48.07
C ASN A 29 22.16 13.67 -47.20
N LEU A 30 21.39 12.69 -46.74
CA LEU A 30 20.34 12.92 -45.77
C LEU A 30 21.07 13.42 -44.52
N ALA A 31 20.70 14.61 -44.06
CA ALA A 31 21.25 15.14 -42.83
C ALA A 31 21.06 14.10 -41.72
N GLU A 32 22.14 13.65 -41.09
CA GLU A 32 22.01 12.84 -39.89
C GLU A 32 21.67 13.79 -38.73
N GLY A 33 20.48 13.61 -38.18
CA GLY A 33 19.98 14.34 -37.02
C GLY A 33 19.80 13.38 -35.85
N THR A 34 20.39 13.71 -34.71
CA THR A 34 20.17 12.95 -33.46
C THR A 34 19.43 13.80 -32.44
N ILE A 35 18.44 13.19 -31.79
CA ILE A 35 17.72 13.77 -30.66
C ILE A 35 18.19 13.06 -29.39
N GLY A 36 18.88 13.80 -28.53
CA GLY A 36 19.35 13.37 -27.21
C GLY A 36 18.59 14.03 -26.07
N ASN A 37 18.98 13.70 -24.83
CA ASN A 37 18.39 14.22 -23.59
C ASN A 37 16.86 14.06 -23.49
N VAL A 38 16.35 12.95 -24.01
CA VAL A 38 14.97 12.50 -23.80
C VAL A 38 15.02 11.10 -23.23
N ASN A 39 14.68 10.94 -21.96
CA ASN A 39 14.65 9.63 -21.32
C ASN A 39 13.56 8.75 -21.95
N GLY A 40 13.80 7.44 -21.98
CA GLY A 40 12.80 6.49 -22.48
C GLY A 40 11.50 6.48 -21.67
N SER A 41 11.56 6.90 -20.40
CA SER A 41 10.38 7.12 -19.56
C SER A 41 10.60 8.20 -18.52
N TYR A 42 9.50 8.80 -18.06
CA TYR A 42 9.41 9.71 -16.93
C TYR A 42 8.30 9.25 -16.00
N HIS A 43 8.57 9.21 -14.69
CA HIS A 43 7.56 8.95 -13.66
C HIS A 43 7.23 10.28 -12.98
N VAL A 44 5.96 10.65 -12.98
CA VAL A 44 5.44 11.91 -12.46
C VAL A 44 4.12 11.67 -11.75
N SER A 45 3.75 12.53 -10.80
CA SER A 45 2.39 12.52 -10.26
C SER A 45 1.52 13.56 -10.93
N VAL A 46 0.21 13.36 -10.84
CA VAL A 46 -0.78 14.39 -11.15
C VAL A 46 -0.42 15.72 -10.45
N GLY A 47 -0.46 16.82 -11.20
CA GLY A 47 -0.11 18.16 -10.75
C GLY A 47 1.39 18.49 -10.76
N ASP A 48 2.28 17.52 -10.96
CA ASP A 48 3.71 17.79 -11.11
C ASP A 48 3.99 18.49 -12.46
N THR A 49 5.08 19.26 -12.50
CA THR A 49 5.59 19.84 -13.73
C THR A 49 6.70 18.95 -14.31
N LEU A 50 6.47 18.40 -15.50
CA LEU A 50 7.45 17.67 -16.27
C LEU A 50 8.23 18.63 -17.17
N ILE A 51 9.55 18.67 -16.98
CA ILE A 51 10.47 19.47 -17.79
C ILE A 51 11.30 18.54 -18.67
N ILE A 52 11.30 18.78 -19.98
CA ILE A 52 12.12 18.05 -20.95
C ILE A 52 12.85 19.06 -21.83
N GLU A 53 14.18 18.93 -21.89
CA GLU A 53 15.04 19.83 -22.66
C GLU A 53 15.86 19.04 -23.70
N PRO A 54 15.28 18.72 -24.87
CA PRO A 54 15.94 17.88 -25.86
C PRO A 54 17.26 18.48 -26.37
N GLU A 55 18.25 17.63 -26.57
CA GLU A 55 19.48 17.98 -27.27
C GLU A 55 19.31 17.64 -28.75
N ILE A 56 19.46 18.63 -29.64
CA ILE A 56 19.21 18.45 -31.08
C ILE A 56 20.52 18.74 -31.80
N VAL A 57 21.10 17.69 -32.38
CA VAL A 57 22.34 17.78 -33.16
C VAL A 57 22.02 17.45 -34.61
N PHE A 58 22.40 18.35 -35.51
CA PHE A 58 22.31 18.17 -36.95
C PHE A 58 23.68 18.42 -37.57
N ASP A 59 24.08 17.55 -38.49
CA ASP A 59 25.42 17.58 -39.09
C ASP A 59 25.58 18.61 -40.23
N LEU A 60 24.88 19.76 -40.16
CA LEU A 60 24.83 20.71 -41.29
C LEU A 60 25.42 22.08 -40.98
N GLU A 61 26.41 22.47 -41.79
CA GLU A 61 27.03 23.81 -41.86
C GLU A 61 26.07 24.95 -42.24
N THR A 62 24.77 24.68 -42.42
CA THR A 62 23.76 25.66 -42.85
C THR A 62 22.74 25.90 -41.75
N LYS A 63 22.39 27.17 -41.51
CA LYS A 63 21.31 27.57 -40.58
C LYS A 63 19.97 26.93 -40.97
N VAL A 64 19.69 25.74 -40.43
CA VAL A 64 18.43 25.04 -40.57
C VAL A 64 17.34 25.74 -39.76
N GLY A 65 16.17 25.93 -40.37
CA GLY A 65 14.95 26.27 -39.64
C GLY A 65 14.32 24.99 -39.12
N LEU A 66 14.33 24.78 -37.80
CA LEU A 66 13.74 23.59 -37.19
C LEU A 66 12.32 23.91 -36.69
N LYS A 67 11.40 23.00 -36.98
CA LYS A 67 10.05 22.99 -36.43
C LYS A 67 9.94 21.83 -35.44
N TYR A 68 9.35 22.09 -34.28
CA TYR A 68 9.12 21.10 -33.23
C TYR A 68 7.62 20.84 -33.08
N GLU A 69 7.24 19.58 -32.90
CA GLU A 69 5.88 19.17 -32.54
C GLU A 69 5.94 18.09 -31.48
N TRP A 70 5.39 18.41 -30.31
CA TRP A 70 5.16 17.45 -29.24
C TRP A 70 3.71 17.01 -29.26
N SER A 71 3.49 15.70 -29.28
CA SER A 71 2.16 15.10 -29.36
C SER A 71 2.00 13.90 -28.43
N VAL A 72 0.77 13.66 -28.00
CA VAL A 72 0.38 12.39 -27.41
C VAL A 72 0.00 11.43 -28.55
N GLU A 73 0.64 10.26 -28.57
CA GLU A 73 0.41 9.17 -29.54
C GLU A 73 0.47 9.57 -31.03
N LEU A 74 1.18 10.66 -31.37
CA LEU A 74 1.23 11.29 -32.71
C LEU A 74 -0.07 11.98 -33.17
N ASP A 75 -1.14 11.95 -32.38
CA ASP A 75 -2.44 12.47 -32.79
C ASP A 75 -2.72 13.87 -32.20
N SER A 76 -2.42 14.05 -30.91
CA SER A 76 -2.81 15.25 -30.17
C SER A 76 -1.60 16.13 -29.87
N VAL A 77 -1.32 17.10 -30.75
CA VAL A 77 -0.22 18.07 -30.55
C VAL A 77 -0.55 19.01 -29.39
N PHE A 78 0.27 18.99 -28.34
CA PHE A 78 0.10 19.82 -27.15
C PHE A 78 1.16 20.93 -27.02
N SER A 79 2.28 20.84 -27.77
CA SER A 79 3.28 21.90 -27.81
C SER A 79 4.02 21.96 -29.14
N ARG A 80 4.50 23.16 -29.50
CA ARG A 80 5.34 23.44 -30.67
C ARG A 80 6.69 24.04 -30.28
N GLU A 81 6.97 24.12 -28.99
CA GLU A 81 8.25 24.56 -28.46
C GLU A 81 9.24 23.41 -28.44
N LYS A 82 10.54 23.73 -28.51
CA LYS A 82 11.60 22.73 -28.38
C LYS A 82 11.57 22.08 -26.99
N ASN A 83 11.59 22.93 -25.96
CA ASN A 83 11.61 22.52 -24.57
C ASN A 83 10.17 22.43 -24.05
N ILE A 84 9.94 21.47 -23.15
CA ILE A 84 8.66 21.27 -22.49
C ILE A 84 8.78 21.69 -21.03
N GLU A 85 7.77 22.42 -20.58
CA GLU A 85 7.39 22.62 -19.19
C GLU A 85 5.88 22.37 -19.13
N TYR A 86 5.48 21.18 -18.68
CA TYR A 86 4.09 20.71 -18.78
C TYR A 86 3.58 20.22 -17.43
N ILE A 87 2.46 20.79 -16.98
CA ILE A 87 1.80 20.37 -15.75
C ILE A 87 0.90 19.17 -16.07
N ILE A 88 1.10 18.06 -15.37
CA ILE A 88 0.29 16.86 -15.54
C ILE A 88 -1.14 17.12 -15.03
N PRO A 89 -2.18 17.02 -15.88
CA PRO A 89 -3.54 17.33 -15.48
C PRO A 89 -4.13 16.26 -14.55
N LEU A 90 -5.23 16.60 -13.86
CA LEU A 90 -5.91 15.69 -12.92
C LEU A 90 -6.50 14.45 -13.61
N ASP A 91 -6.96 14.61 -14.84
CA ASP A 91 -7.55 13.57 -15.68
C ASP A 91 -6.52 12.89 -16.62
N ALA A 92 -5.22 13.06 -16.34
CA ALA A 92 -4.18 12.43 -17.12
C ALA A 92 -4.30 10.89 -17.06
N PRO A 93 -4.24 10.19 -18.21
CA PRO A 93 -4.12 8.73 -18.21
C PRO A 93 -2.84 8.28 -17.48
N GLU A 94 -2.89 7.10 -16.88
CA GLU A 94 -1.74 6.46 -16.19
C GLU A 94 -0.49 6.35 -17.09
N GLN A 95 -0.69 6.20 -18.39
CA GLN A 95 0.39 6.14 -19.37
C GLN A 95 0.05 7.02 -20.57
N MET A 96 0.97 7.95 -20.87
CA MET A 96 0.92 8.75 -22.08
C MET A 96 2.21 8.57 -22.87
N LYS A 97 2.08 8.16 -24.12
CA LYS A 97 3.21 8.13 -25.05
C LYS A 97 3.40 9.51 -25.67
N TRP A 98 4.44 10.21 -25.26
CA TRP A 98 4.80 11.51 -25.84
C TRP A 98 5.81 11.33 -26.97
N VAL A 99 5.58 12.03 -28.07
CA VAL A 99 6.44 11.98 -29.26
C VAL A 99 6.86 13.39 -29.62
N LEU A 100 8.17 13.59 -29.73
CA LEU A 100 8.76 14.79 -30.31
C LEU A 100 9.10 14.52 -31.77
N GLN A 101 8.51 15.31 -32.66
CA GLN A 101 8.89 15.40 -34.06
C GLN A 101 9.69 16.67 -34.31
N VAL A 102 10.84 16.54 -34.96
CA VAL A 102 11.72 17.64 -35.35
C VAL A 102 11.85 17.64 -36.85
N THR A 103 11.25 18.64 -37.49
CA THR A 103 11.26 18.78 -38.95
C THR A 103 12.25 19.85 -39.36
N ASP A 104 13.20 19.49 -40.22
CA ASP A 104 13.97 20.47 -40.97
C ASP A 104 13.08 21.08 -42.06
N THR A 105 12.81 22.37 -41.94
CA THR A 105 11.96 23.11 -42.88
C THR A 105 12.57 23.29 -44.27
N LEU A 106 13.89 23.09 -44.43
CA LEU A 106 14.58 23.19 -45.72
C LEU A 106 14.48 21.89 -46.52
N SER A 107 14.80 20.75 -45.91
CA SER A 107 14.74 19.44 -46.56
C SER A 107 13.37 18.76 -46.49
N GLY A 108 12.54 19.14 -45.52
CA GLY A 108 11.29 18.45 -45.18
C GLY A 108 11.49 17.16 -44.38
N LEU A 109 12.75 16.80 -44.05
CA LEU A 109 13.04 15.60 -43.27
C LEU A 109 12.57 15.77 -41.82
N THR A 110 11.94 14.74 -41.29
CA THR A 110 11.45 14.71 -39.91
C THR A 110 12.11 13.57 -39.14
N PHE A 111 12.67 13.91 -38.00
CA PHE A 111 13.24 12.98 -37.03
C PHE A 111 12.30 12.91 -35.84
N MET A 112 12.23 11.76 -35.19
CA MET A 112 11.37 11.59 -34.03
C MET A 112 12.06 10.84 -32.91
N THR A 113 11.71 11.22 -31.69
CA THR A 113 11.97 10.43 -30.49
C THR A 113 10.70 10.32 -29.68
N GLN A 114 10.64 9.34 -28.79
CA GLN A 114 9.47 9.09 -27.96
C GLN A 114 9.90 8.88 -26.50
N THR A 115 8.99 9.20 -25.59
CA THR A 115 9.11 8.90 -24.18
C THR A 115 7.77 8.40 -23.64
N MET A 116 7.82 7.51 -22.65
CA MET A 116 6.64 7.10 -21.90
C MET A 116 6.52 7.95 -20.63
N VAL A 117 5.45 8.73 -20.52
CA VAL A 117 5.11 9.43 -19.28
C VAL A 117 4.19 8.53 -18.48
N ARG A 118 4.67 8.04 -17.34
CA ARG A 118 3.92 7.24 -16.37
C ARG A 118 3.42 8.16 -15.28
N VAL A 119 2.10 8.30 -15.20
CA VAL A 119 1.42 9.18 -14.26
C VAL A 119 0.93 8.38 -13.07
N SER A 120 1.35 8.80 -11.90
CA SER A 120 0.88 8.28 -10.60
C SER A 120 -0.17 9.21 -10.01
N SER A 121 -1.04 8.65 -9.18
CA SER A 121 -1.97 9.43 -8.38
C SER A 121 -1.22 10.37 -7.41
N LEU A 122 -1.89 11.44 -6.97
CA LEU A 122 -1.36 12.33 -5.96
C LEU A 122 -1.14 11.61 -4.61
N TYR A 123 -1.92 10.58 -4.29
CA TYR A 123 -1.95 9.89 -3.00
C TYR A 123 -1.48 8.43 -3.04
N SER A 124 -0.75 8.00 -4.09
CA SER A 124 -0.33 6.60 -4.26
C SER A 124 0.96 6.19 -3.54
N ASP A 125 1.92 7.11 -3.30
CA ASP A 125 3.23 6.82 -2.69
C ASP A 125 3.47 7.68 -1.44
N GLY A 126 3.18 7.12 -0.28
CA GLY A 126 3.43 7.78 0.99
C GLY A 126 2.54 7.34 2.15
N PHE A 127 2.57 8.11 3.22
CA PHE A 127 1.78 7.84 4.42
C PHE A 127 0.51 8.66 4.44
N LEU A 128 -0.64 8.01 4.55
CA LEU A 128 -1.92 8.66 4.82
C LEU A 128 -2.14 8.70 6.34
N ILE A 129 -2.45 9.89 6.85
CA ILE A 129 -2.62 10.17 8.27
C ILE A 129 -4.07 10.55 8.55
N LEU A 130 -4.73 9.77 9.42
CA LEU A 130 -6.02 10.10 10.00
C LEU A 130 -5.83 10.78 11.36
N SER A 131 -6.49 11.91 11.55
CA SER A 131 -6.36 12.75 12.75
C SER A 131 -7.68 13.39 13.17
N GLU A 132 -7.77 13.76 14.45
CA GLU A 132 -8.86 14.56 15.00
C GLU A 132 -8.41 16.03 15.09
N LYS A 133 -8.96 16.87 14.22
CA LYS A 133 -8.66 18.30 14.14
C LYS A 133 -9.94 19.08 14.36
N ASN A 134 -9.95 19.96 15.36
CA ASN A 134 -11.14 20.75 15.72
C ASN A 134 -12.40 19.90 16.02
N GLY A 135 -12.22 18.68 16.51
CA GLY A 135 -13.32 17.77 16.87
C GLY A 135 -13.92 16.99 15.71
N VAL A 136 -13.31 17.04 14.52
CA VAL A 136 -13.71 16.28 13.33
C VAL A 136 -12.50 15.53 12.74
N SER A 137 -12.77 14.55 11.88
CA SER A 137 -11.75 13.85 11.09
C SER A 137 -11.03 14.80 10.14
N SER A 138 -9.71 14.66 10.03
CA SER A 138 -8.90 15.28 8.98
C SER A 138 -7.93 14.25 8.41
N LEU A 139 -7.76 14.29 7.09
CA LEU A 139 -6.83 13.48 6.32
C LEU A 139 -5.66 14.36 5.86
N SER A 140 -4.44 13.90 6.13
CA SER A 140 -3.20 14.50 5.65
C SER A 140 -2.34 13.42 5.01
N PHE A 141 -1.42 13.79 4.13
CA PHE A 141 -0.58 12.84 3.40
C PHE A 141 0.87 13.32 3.37
N LEU A 142 1.80 12.43 3.72
CA LEU A 142 3.23 12.64 3.55
C LEU A 142 3.66 11.86 2.31
N LYS A 143 3.91 12.58 1.21
CA LYS A 143 4.21 12.01 -0.11
C LYS A 143 5.71 11.89 -0.34
N ARG A 144 6.12 10.77 -0.92
CA ARG A 144 7.45 10.60 -1.51
C ARG A 144 7.47 11.16 -2.93
N VAL A 145 8.46 11.99 -3.24
CA VAL A 145 8.64 12.64 -4.55
C VAL A 145 10.06 12.37 -5.03
N LYS A 146 10.20 11.66 -6.15
CA LYS A 146 11.50 11.32 -6.76
C LYS A 146 12.49 10.65 -5.77
N GLY A 147 11.96 9.79 -4.89
CA GLY A 147 12.72 9.06 -3.87
C GLY A 147 12.85 9.79 -2.52
N GLU A 148 12.58 11.09 -2.47
CA GLU A 148 12.72 11.91 -1.26
C GLU A 148 11.38 12.17 -0.58
N TRP A 149 11.37 12.25 0.74
CA TRP A 149 10.19 12.61 1.54
C TRP A 149 10.14 14.14 1.69
N ASP A 150 9.35 14.81 0.85
CA ASP A 150 9.41 16.28 0.73
C ASP A 150 8.03 16.97 0.73
N ARG A 151 6.98 16.30 0.25
CA ARG A 151 5.67 16.95 0.06
C ARG A 151 4.66 16.53 1.11
N CYS A 152 4.24 17.49 1.95
CA CYS A 152 3.13 17.34 2.88
C CYS A 152 1.85 17.93 2.30
N ILE A 153 0.74 17.20 2.38
CA ILE A 153 -0.59 17.62 1.94
C ILE A 153 -1.52 17.55 3.16
N TYR A 154 -2.32 18.59 3.39
CA TYR A 154 -3.14 18.74 4.60
C TYR A 154 -4.60 18.97 4.25
N ASP A 155 -5.49 18.60 5.17
CA ASP A 155 -6.94 18.83 5.09
C ASP A 155 -7.53 18.39 3.74
N ILE A 156 -7.13 17.20 3.29
CA ILE A 156 -7.32 16.70 1.91
C ILE A 156 -8.78 16.71 1.49
N TYR A 157 -9.67 16.15 2.33
CA TYR A 157 -11.09 16.03 2.01
C TYR A 157 -11.75 17.40 1.80
N GLU A 158 -11.42 18.40 2.64
CA GLU A 158 -11.94 19.77 2.47
C GLU A 158 -11.40 20.42 1.19
N GLY A 159 -10.14 20.15 0.85
CA GLY A 159 -9.54 20.61 -0.40
C GLY A 159 -10.22 20.04 -1.66
N ILE A 160 -10.72 18.81 -1.59
CA ILE A 160 -11.40 18.12 -2.70
C ILE A 160 -12.88 18.52 -2.76
N GLU A 161 -13.62 18.35 -1.66
CA GLU A 161 -15.09 18.46 -1.62
C GLU A 161 -15.57 19.88 -1.29
N GLY A 162 -14.67 20.78 -0.88
CA GLY A 162 -15.00 22.14 -0.44
C GLY A 162 -15.75 22.20 0.90
N VAL A 163 -15.88 21.08 1.59
CA VAL A 163 -16.53 20.94 2.90
C VAL A 163 -15.69 20.03 3.80
N SER A 164 -15.61 20.37 5.09
CA SER A 164 -14.94 19.51 6.07
C SER A 164 -15.77 18.27 6.39
N LEU A 165 -15.09 17.19 6.79
CA LEU A 165 -15.73 16.04 7.45
C LEU A 165 -16.39 16.49 8.76
N ASP A 166 -17.42 15.78 9.22
CA ASP A 166 -18.27 16.23 10.32
C ASP A 166 -18.48 15.20 11.46
N GLY A 167 -17.71 14.12 11.50
CA GLY A 167 -17.63 13.14 12.59
C GLY A 167 -16.20 12.97 13.11
N LYS A 168 -16.02 12.33 14.27
CA LYS A 168 -14.68 12.07 14.83
C LYS A 168 -14.03 10.85 14.20
N PRO A 169 -12.70 10.85 14.04
CA PRO A 169 -11.98 9.74 13.41
C PRO A 169 -11.99 8.47 14.27
N VAL A 170 -12.25 7.33 13.63
CA VAL A 170 -12.16 5.99 14.23
C VAL A 170 -11.08 5.16 13.56
N GLN A 171 -11.17 4.96 12.24
CA GLN A 171 -10.23 4.12 11.49
C GLN A 171 -10.20 4.54 10.01
N ILE A 172 -9.07 4.34 9.35
CA ILE A 172 -8.96 4.18 7.90
C ILE A 172 -8.51 2.75 7.58
N HIS A 173 -9.12 2.15 6.56
CA HIS A 173 -8.76 0.81 6.08
C HIS A 173 -8.65 0.84 4.56
N LEU A 174 -7.45 0.59 4.04
CA LEU A 174 -7.20 0.38 2.62
C LEU A 174 -7.75 -0.99 2.23
N HIS A 175 -8.50 -1.04 1.14
CA HIS A 175 -8.99 -2.28 0.54
C HIS A 175 -8.90 -2.18 -0.99
N ASP A 176 -8.58 -3.30 -1.62
CA ASP A 176 -8.36 -3.42 -3.07
C ASP A 176 -9.05 -4.69 -3.60
N LEU A 177 -9.25 -4.79 -4.91
CA LEU A 177 -9.84 -5.98 -5.57
C LEU A 177 -8.78 -6.99 -6.03
N GLY A 178 -7.56 -6.92 -5.50
CA GLY A 178 -6.40 -7.66 -6.01
C GLY A 178 -5.91 -7.18 -7.39
N ASN A 179 -4.77 -7.71 -7.85
CA ASN A 179 -4.15 -7.46 -9.16
C ASN A 179 -4.31 -6.03 -9.72
N GLN A 180 -4.04 -5.00 -8.90
CA GLN A 180 -3.96 -3.60 -9.35
C GLN A 180 -5.25 -3.04 -9.96
N THR A 181 -6.42 -3.49 -9.49
CA THR A 181 -7.73 -2.92 -9.90
C THR A 181 -8.39 -2.23 -8.72
N ASP A 182 -8.85 -0.98 -8.93
CA ASP A 182 -9.55 -0.07 -8.01
C ASP A 182 -9.16 -0.22 -6.52
N GLU A 183 -8.37 0.71 -5.98
CA GLU A 183 -8.10 0.79 -4.54
C GLU A 183 -9.08 1.77 -3.88
N HIS A 184 -9.56 1.47 -2.68
CA HIS A 184 -10.45 2.34 -1.92
C HIS A 184 -10.05 2.40 -0.44
N ILE A 185 -10.50 3.43 0.26
CA ILE A 185 -10.24 3.65 1.69
C ILE A 185 -11.55 3.82 2.43
N MET A 186 -11.87 2.85 3.28
CA MET A 186 -12.99 2.95 4.21
C MET A 186 -12.58 3.83 5.40
N LEU A 187 -13.15 5.03 5.48
CA LEU A 187 -13.05 5.97 6.58
C LEU A 187 -14.19 5.74 7.57
N LEU A 188 -13.87 5.16 8.72
CA LEU A 188 -14.77 5.06 9.86
C LEU A 188 -14.73 6.33 10.72
N GLN A 189 -15.91 6.77 11.10
CA GLN A 189 -16.15 7.85 12.04
C GLN A 189 -17.03 7.38 13.20
N ASP A 190 -17.07 8.15 14.28
CA ASP A 190 -17.81 7.81 15.51
C ASP A 190 -19.34 7.75 15.31
N ASP A 191 -19.85 8.50 14.32
CA ASP A 191 -21.21 8.40 13.80
C ASP A 191 -21.23 7.50 12.56
N PHE A 192 -21.92 6.36 12.69
CA PHE A 192 -22.09 5.36 11.63
C PHE A 192 -22.58 5.95 10.30
N TYR A 193 -23.46 6.97 10.35
CA TYR A 193 -24.01 7.57 9.13
C TYR A 193 -23.03 8.48 8.39
N LYS A 194 -21.90 8.80 9.02
CA LYS A 194 -20.84 9.64 8.47
C LYS A 194 -19.67 8.84 7.92
N CYS A 195 -19.63 7.52 8.13
CA CYS A 195 -18.58 6.68 7.57
C CYS A 195 -18.65 6.67 6.04
N LEU A 196 -17.50 6.86 5.41
CA LEU A 196 -17.37 7.02 3.96
C LEU A 196 -16.41 5.99 3.41
N ASP A 197 -16.69 5.55 2.20
CA ASP A 197 -15.71 4.93 1.34
C ASP A 197 -15.16 5.99 0.37
N LEU A 198 -13.84 6.07 0.26
CA LEU A 198 -13.11 7.04 -0.55
C LEU A 198 -12.32 6.33 -1.64
N ASP A 199 -12.26 6.91 -2.84
CA ASP A 199 -11.39 6.43 -3.91
C ASP A 199 -9.91 6.50 -3.48
N GLY A 200 -9.14 5.44 -3.67
CA GLY A 200 -7.77 5.32 -3.19
C GLY A 200 -6.77 6.17 -3.98
N ALA A 201 -7.10 6.54 -5.22
CA ALA A 201 -6.25 7.37 -6.07
C ALA A 201 -6.48 8.86 -5.83
N ASN A 202 -7.72 9.31 -5.63
CA ASN A 202 -8.03 10.74 -5.58
C ASN A 202 -8.69 11.19 -4.26
N LEU A 203 -9.10 10.25 -3.38
CA LEU A 203 -9.74 10.47 -2.08
C LEU A 203 -11.10 11.20 -2.17
N GLU A 204 -11.72 11.24 -3.35
CA GLU A 204 -13.12 11.65 -3.54
C GLU A 204 -14.05 10.62 -2.90
N LYS A 205 -15.23 11.09 -2.44
CA LYS A 205 -16.23 10.22 -1.87
C LYS A 205 -16.83 9.28 -2.92
N SER A 206 -16.68 7.98 -2.70
CA SER A 206 -17.32 6.92 -3.48
C SER A 206 -18.70 6.57 -2.91
N LEU A 207 -18.76 6.18 -1.63
CA LEU A 207 -19.98 5.64 -1.01
C LEU A 207 -20.10 6.04 0.47
N GLU A 208 -21.31 5.92 1.03
CA GLU A 208 -21.54 6.01 2.47
C GLU A 208 -21.76 4.59 3.01
N LEU A 209 -21.06 4.19 4.09
CA LEU A 209 -21.15 2.84 4.66
C LEU A 209 -22.60 2.46 5.00
N SER A 210 -23.41 3.43 5.44
CA SER A 210 -24.81 3.20 5.79
C SER A 210 -25.67 2.65 4.63
N LYS A 211 -25.29 2.95 3.38
CA LYS A 211 -25.97 2.45 2.17
C LYS A 211 -25.67 0.97 1.89
N GLU A 212 -24.69 0.41 2.58
CA GLU A 212 -24.29 -1.00 2.48
C GLU A 212 -25.10 -1.90 3.39
N PHE A 213 -26.12 -1.37 4.07
CA PHE A 213 -27.03 -2.10 4.93
C PHE A 213 -28.46 -1.99 4.40
N GLN A 214 -29.15 -3.12 4.24
CA GLN A 214 -30.59 -3.10 3.98
C GLN A 214 -31.36 -2.68 5.23
N VAL A 215 -30.90 -3.14 6.39
CA VAL A 215 -31.39 -2.77 7.70
C VAL A 215 -30.17 -2.53 8.58
N ILE A 216 -30.04 -1.31 9.08
CA ILE A 216 -28.95 -0.92 9.97
C ILE A 216 -29.25 -1.49 11.36
N PRO A 217 -28.33 -2.24 11.98
CA PRO A 217 -28.53 -2.74 13.33
C PRO A 217 -28.64 -1.60 14.34
N GLU A 218 -29.41 -1.81 15.41
CA GLU A 218 -29.56 -0.78 16.45
C GLU A 218 -28.23 -0.49 17.16
N ASN A 219 -27.98 0.81 17.40
CA ASN A 219 -26.86 1.34 18.19
C ASN A 219 -25.47 0.87 17.73
N VAL A 220 -25.26 0.70 16.42
CA VAL A 220 -23.93 0.36 15.89
C VAL A 220 -23.01 1.58 16.01
N ARG A 221 -21.92 1.40 16.75
CA ARG A 221 -20.77 2.31 16.77
C ARG A 221 -19.58 1.61 16.12
N PRO A 222 -19.11 2.03 14.95
CA PRO A 222 -17.98 1.41 14.28
C PRO A 222 -16.72 1.42 15.16
N LYS A 223 -15.95 0.34 15.11
CA LYS A 223 -14.64 0.23 15.77
C LYS A 223 -13.54 -0.14 14.78
N GLN A 224 -13.77 -1.19 14.00
CA GLN A 224 -12.83 -1.67 12.97
C GLN A 224 -13.58 -2.25 11.77
N VAL A 225 -12.95 -2.23 10.60
CA VAL A 225 -13.40 -2.98 9.41
C VAL A 225 -12.29 -3.83 8.83
N PHE A 226 -12.66 -4.93 8.20
CA PHE A 226 -11.77 -5.73 7.36
C PHE A 226 -12.52 -6.03 6.06
N PHE A 227 -12.08 -5.46 4.95
CA PHE A 227 -12.75 -5.56 3.66
C PHE A 227 -11.88 -6.41 2.73
N ASP A 228 -12.44 -7.54 2.29
CA ASP A 228 -11.85 -8.44 1.32
C ASP A 228 -12.78 -8.57 0.10
N ASP A 229 -12.28 -9.20 -0.96
CA ASP A 229 -12.92 -9.29 -2.27
C ASP A 229 -14.30 -9.99 -2.22
N TRP A 230 -14.43 -11.05 -1.43
CA TRP A 230 -15.66 -11.83 -1.28
C TRP A 230 -16.44 -11.52 -0.01
N TYR A 231 -15.75 -11.26 1.10
CA TYR A 231 -16.39 -11.00 2.38
C TYR A 231 -15.79 -9.80 3.08
N SER A 232 -16.63 -9.07 3.79
CA SER A 232 -16.20 -7.89 4.53
C SER A 232 -16.85 -7.87 5.90
N PHE A 233 -16.11 -7.42 6.91
CA PHE A 233 -16.52 -7.48 8.30
C PHE A 233 -16.45 -6.10 8.94
N LEU A 234 -17.50 -5.74 9.68
CA LEU A 234 -17.56 -4.55 10.52
C LEU A 234 -17.61 -4.99 11.97
N LEU A 235 -16.63 -4.58 12.77
CA LEU A 235 -16.63 -4.71 14.22
C LEU A 235 -17.19 -3.44 14.84
N ALA A 236 -18.19 -3.59 15.70
CA ALA A 236 -18.72 -2.53 16.53
C ALA A 236 -18.01 -2.44 17.90
N GLU A 237 -18.11 -1.29 18.57
CA GLU A 237 -17.51 -1.06 19.90
C GLU A 237 -18.02 -2.03 20.98
N ASP A 238 -19.23 -2.55 20.84
CA ASP A 238 -19.85 -3.52 21.76
C ASP A 238 -19.47 -4.98 21.47
N GLY A 239 -18.56 -5.20 20.51
CA GLY A 239 -17.99 -6.50 20.17
C GLY A 239 -18.78 -7.31 19.15
N ARG A 240 -19.95 -6.82 18.70
CA ARG A 240 -20.68 -7.43 17.58
C ARG A 240 -19.89 -7.29 16.29
N VAL A 241 -19.79 -8.39 15.54
CA VAL A 241 -19.22 -8.42 14.19
C VAL A 241 -20.33 -8.63 13.17
N PHE A 242 -20.39 -7.80 12.13
CA PHE A 242 -21.35 -7.91 11.04
C PHE A 242 -20.63 -8.28 9.75
N GLY A 243 -21.09 -9.34 9.08
CA GLY A 243 -20.52 -9.78 7.80
C GLY A 243 -21.35 -9.33 6.60
N ARG A 244 -20.65 -9.00 5.51
CA ARG A 244 -21.17 -8.82 4.15
C ARG A 244 -20.57 -9.90 3.26
N LYS A 245 -21.37 -10.42 2.33
CA LYS A 245 -20.91 -11.24 1.20
C LYS A 245 -21.08 -10.45 -0.09
N ASN A 246 -19.99 -10.25 -0.82
CA ASN A 246 -20.01 -9.67 -2.16
C ASN A 246 -20.50 -10.71 -3.20
N PHE A 247 -21.15 -10.24 -4.25
CA PHE A 247 -21.62 -11.09 -5.36
C PHE A 247 -20.57 -11.24 -6.46
N SER A 248 -19.52 -10.41 -6.45
CA SER A 248 -18.39 -10.42 -7.37
C SER A 248 -17.13 -9.98 -6.63
N SER A 249 -15.99 -10.59 -6.96
CA SER A 249 -14.64 -10.12 -6.59
C SER A 249 -14.07 -9.09 -7.57
N GLU A 250 -14.82 -8.74 -8.64
CA GLU A 250 -14.41 -7.74 -9.65
C GLU A 250 -14.95 -6.33 -9.35
N ALA A 251 -15.70 -6.16 -8.26
CA ALA A 251 -16.26 -4.87 -7.87
C ALA A 251 -16.55 -4.82 -6.37
N PHE A 252 -16.26 -3.67 -5.76
CA PHE A 252 -16.62 -3.44 -4.36
C PHE A 252 -18.12 -3.31 -4.16
N HIS A 253 -18.53 -3.42 -2.89
CA HIS A 253 -19.86 -3.01 -2.42
C HIS A 253 -21.04 -3.67 -3.16
N THR A 254 -20.82 -4.87 -3.73
CA THR A 254 -21.86 -5.57 -4.48
C THR A 254 -22.91 -6.22 -3.58
N GLY A 255 -22.54 -6.52 -2.33
CA GLY A 255 -23.42 -7.11 -1.32
C GLY A 255 -23.96 -6.13 -0.28
N TYR A 256 -24.74 -6.65 0.66
CA TYR A 256 -25.17 -5.92 1.86
C TYR A 256 -24.66 -6.60 3.13
N PHE A 257 -24.30 -5.80 4.13
CA PHE A 257 -24.05 -6.30 5.47
C PHE A 257 -25.32 -6.89 6.08
N SER A 258 -25.14 -8.00 6.81
CA SER A 258 -26.19 -8.59 7.64
C SER A 258 -26.57 -7.66 8.78
N GLN A 259 -27.86 -7.55 9.08
CA GLN A 259 -28.35 -6.88 10.29
C GLN A 259 -28.06 -7.69 11.57
N TYR A 260 -27.79 -8.99 11.43
CA TYR A 260 -27.52 -9.90 12.53
C TYR A 260 -26.01 -10.07 12.71
N PRO A 261 -25.51 -10.02 13.97
CA PRO A 261 -24.11 -10.28 14.24
C PRO A 261 -23.74 -11.73 13.94
N MET A 262 -22.47 -11.97 13.65
CA MET A 262 -21.93 -13.28 13.36
C MET A 262 -21.96 -14.18 14.60
N VAL A 263 -22.18 -15.47 14.37
CA VAL A 263 -22.31 -16.50 15.40
C VAL A 263 -21.29 -17.59 15.09
N TYR A 264 -20.55 -17.99 16.11
CA TYR A 264 -19.67 -19.15 16.08
C TYR A 264 -20.40 -20.35 16.69
N MET A 265 -20.36 -21.50 16.02
CA MET A 265 -20.88 -22.75 16.56
C MET A 265 -19.72 -23.47 17.25
N GLU A 266 -19.87 -23.73 18.54
CA GLU A 266 -18.88 -24.47 19.33
C GLU A 266 -19.52 -25.67 20.03
N PRO A 267 -18.84 -26.83 20.08
CA PRO A 267 -19.34 -27.98 20.80
C PRO A 267 -19.34 -27.70 22.31
N ASP A 268 -20.46 -28.03 22.97
CA ASP A 268 -20.56 -27.96 24.41
C ASP A 268 -19.84 -29.14 25.10
N VAL A 269 -19.97 -29.23 26.42
CA VAL A 269 -19.34 -30.28 27.23
C VAL A 269 -19.79 -31.71 26.89
N VAL A 270 -20.90 -31.89 26.16
CA VAL A 270 -21.39 -33.19 25.69
C VAL A 270 -21.20 -33.37 24.18
N GLY A 271 -20.63 -32.39 23.47
CA GLY A 271 -20.33 -32.43 22.05
C GLY A 271 -21.46 -31.96 21.15
N GLU A 272 -22.50 -31.31 21.68
CA GLU A 272 -23.55 -30.69 20.86
C GLU A 272 -23.14 -29.28 20.44
N GLU A 273 -23.33 -28.94 19.16
CA GLU A 273 -23.01 -27.61 18.63
C GLU A 273 -23.95 -26.54 19.21
N VAL A 274 -23.39 -25.58 19.92
CA VAL A 274 -24.11 -24.45 20.52
C VAL A 274 -23.68 -23.15 19.87
N ALA A 275 -24.67 -22.35 19.49
CA ALA A 275 -24.48 -21.03 18.94
C ALA A 275 -23.97 -20.05 20.02
N HIS A 276 -22.82 -19.44 19.77
CA HIS A 276 -22.27 -18.33 20.53
C HIS A 276 -22.16 -17.10 19.63
N GLN A 277 -22.78 -15.98 19.99
CA GLN A 277 -22.55 -14.72 19.28
C GLN A 277 -21.08 -14.33 19.43
N LEU A 278 -20.38 -14.13 18.32
CA LEU A 278 -18.99 -13.67 18.34
C LEU A 278 -18.92 -12.33 19.10
N ASN A 279 -18.02 -12.25 20.08
CA ASN A 279 -17.80 -11.05 20.88
C ASN A 279 -16.32 -10.63 20.80
N ALA A 280 -16.00 -9.88 19.74
CA ALA A 280 -14.64 -9.51 19.40
C ALA A 280 -14.18 -8.25 20.13
N ASP A 281 -12.97 -8.27 20.69
CA ASP A 281 -12.31 -7.04 21.14
C ASP A 281 -11.66 -6.32 19.96
N ARG A 282 -10.97 -7.05 19.07
CA ARG A 282 -10.31 -6.46 17.92
C ARG A 282 -10.12 -7.44 16.78
N PHE A 283 -10.03 -6.89 15.59
CA PHE A 283 -9.35 -7.51 14.45
C PHE A 283 -7.84 -7.30 14.58
N VAL A 284 -7.09 -8.33 14.21
CA VAL A 284 -5.64 -8.29 14.09
C VAL A 284 -5.33 -8.41 12.60
N TYR A 285 -4.88 -7.29 12.04
CA TYR A 285 -4.54 -7.21 10.62
C TYR A 285 -3.21 -7.91 10.38
N ASP A 286 -3.21 -8.71 9.32
CA ASP A 286 -2.03 -9.24 8.63
C ASP A 286 -2.13 -8.72 7.19
N MET A 287 -0.98 -8.48 6.55
CA MET A 287 -0.91 -8.12 5.13
C MET A 287 -1.02 -9.32 4.20
N ASN A 288 -1.12 -10.55 4.72
CA ASN A 288 -1.50 -11.70 3.89
C ASN A 288 -3.01 -11.75 3.58
N THR A 289 -3.58 -10.62 3.15
CA THR A 289 -4.93 -10.52 2.58
C THR A 289 -5.09 -11.41 1.35
N GLU A 290 -4.00 -11.83 0.69
CA GLU A 290 -4.02 -12.78 -0.43
C GLU A 290 -4.64 -14.14 -0.07
N ASN A 291 -4.49 -14.57 1.19
CA ASN A 291 -5.10 -15.81 1.68
C ASN A 291 -6.50 -15.58 2.29
N GLY A 292 -6.92 -14.32 2.36
CA GLY A 292 -8.24 -13.84 2.73
C GLY A 292 -8.77 -14.39 4.04
N TYR A 293 -8.23 -13.91 5.15
CA TYR A 293 -8.81 -14.06 6.48
C TYR A 293 -8.33 -12.95 7.41
N VAL A 294 -9.04 -12.76 8.52
CA VAL A 294 -8.64 -11.85 9.61
C VAL A 294 -8.68 -12.57 10.94
N PHE A 295 -7.64 -12.41 11.75
CA PHE A 295 -7.64 -12.89 13.13
C PHE A 295 -8.51 -11.99 14.01
N VAL A 296 -9.22 -12.61 14.94
CA VAL A 296 -10.12 -11.97 15.88
C VAL A 296 -9.75 -12.37 17.29
N TYR A 297 -9.59 -11.41 18.18
CA TYR A 297 -9.34 -11.69 19.60
C TYR A 297 -10.64 -11.51 20.41
N GLU A 298 -11.09 -12.56 21.09
CA GLU A 298 -12.19 -12.49 22.06
C GLU A 298 -11.62 -12.28 23.46
N LYS A 299 -11.63 -11.04 23.97
CA LYS A 299 -10.99 -10.69 25.25
C LYS A 299 -11.58 -11.43 26.46
N GLU A 300 -12.91 -11.57 26.51
CA GLU A 300 -13.60 -12.24 27.63
C GLU A 300 -13.32 -13.75 27.69
N ARG A 301 -13.14 -14.37 26.52
CA ARG A 301 -12.81 -15.80 26.39
C ARG A 301 -11.30 -16.05 26.32
N LYS A 302 -10.51 -14.98 26.17
CA LYS A 302 -9.05 -15.00 26.09
C LYS A 302 -8.55 -15.98 25.02
N ARG A 303 -9.09 -15.86 23.82
CA ARG A 303 -8.74 -16.70 22.67
C ARG A 303 -8.69 -15.91 21.37
N PHE A 304 -7.91 -16.41 20.44
CA PHE A 304 -7.98 -16.01 19.04
C PHE A 304 -8.91 -16.94 18.27
N LEU A 305 -9.64 -16.36 17.32
CA LEU A 305 -10.40 -17.00 16.25
C LEU A 305 -9.93 -16.39 14.92
N TYR A 306 -10.34 -16.95 13.79
CA TYR A 306 -10.20 -16.29 12.49
C TYR A 306 -11.53 -16.27 11.74
N ILE A 307 -11.69 -15.32 10.83
CA ILE A 307 -12.82 -15.25 9.90
C ILE A 307 -12.29 -15.27 8.46
N ARG A 308 -12.79 -16.17 7.61
CA ARG A 308 -12.36 -16.26 6.19
C ARG A 308 -13.00 -15.15 5.33
N GLY A 309 -12.17 -14.44 4.58
CA GLY A 309 -12.46 -13.40 3.60
C GLY A 309 -12.52 -13.88 2.14
N ALA A 310 -11.48 -14.54 1.61
CA ALA A 310 -11.34 -14.89 0.17
C ALA A 310 -11.98 -16.22 -0.28
N SER A 311 -12.89 -16.81 0.51
CA SER A 311 -13.55 -18.08 0.15
C SER A 311 -15.03 -18.11 0.54
N SER A 312 -15.79 -19.00 -0.09
CA SER A 312 -17.25 -19.00 -0.20
C SER A 312 -18.07 -19.10 1.11
N TYR A 313 -17.48 -19.01 2.30
CA TYR A 313 -18.21 -19.31 3.54
C TYR A 313 -18.16 -18.27 4.67
N GLY A 314 -17.34 -17.21 4.63
CA GLY A 314 -17.34 -16.21 5.72
C GLY A 314 -17.20 -16.84 7.12
N THR A 315 -16.55 -18.01 7.20
CA THR A 315 -16.62 -18.92 8.34
C THR A 315 -15.68 -18.47 9.44
N ILE A 316 -16.16 -18.63 10.67
CA ILE A 316 -15.35 -18.49 11.87
C ILE A 316 -14.69 -19.84 12.17
N GLY A 317 -13.40 -19.84 12.48
CA GLY A 317 -12.65 -21.02 12.89
C GLY A 317 -11.68 -20.76 14.03
N GLU A 318 -11.18 -21.85 14.60
CA GLU A 318 -10.14 -21.84 15.64
C GLU A 318 -8.76 -22.01 15.01
N PRO A 319 -7.77 -21.18 15.37
CA PRO A 319 -6.42 -21.33 14.86
C PRO A 319 -5.82 -22.68 15.28
N LYS A 320 -5.13 -23.37 14.37
CA LYS A 320 -4.55 -24.70 14.66
C LYS A 320 -3.04 -24.66 14.61
N CYS A 321 -2.42 -25.29 15.60
CA CYS A 321 -0.98 -25.54 15.65
C CYS A 321 -0.75 -27.04 15.86
N ALA A 322 0.10 -27.66 15.03
CA ALA A 322 0.38 -29.10 15.09
C ALA A 322 0.97 -29.55 16.45
N GLY A 323 1.59 -28.62 17.18
CA GLY A 323 2.02 -28.83 18.55
C GLY A 323 2.72 -27.60 19.11
N TYR A 324 2.24 -27.11 20.25
CA TYR A 324 2.88 -26.03 20.97
C TYR A 324 4.13 -26.54 21.72
N PRO A 325 5.25 -25.79 21.71
CA PRO A 325 6.39 -26.05 22.58
C PRO A 325 5.99 -26.10 24.05
N ASN A 326 6.75 -26.82 24.87
CA ASN A 326 6.43 -26.94 26.29
C ASN A 326 6.44 -25.56 26.99
N GLY A 327 5.36 -25.24 27.69
CA GLY A 327 5.18 -23.96 28.38
C GLY A 327 4.80 -22.78 27.46
N PHE A 328 4.60 -23.02 26.16
CA PHE A 328 4.05 -22.03 25.25
C PHE A 328 2.57 -21.78 25.58
N ILE A 329 2.13 -20.52 25.57
CA ILE A 329 0.74 -20.14 25.81
C ILE A 329 -0.05 -20.28 24.51
N PRO A 330 -1.02 -21.19 24.40
CA PRO A 330 -1.79 -21.40 23.17
C PRO A 330 -2.62 -20.18 22.77
N MET A 331 -2.84 -19.99 21.46
CA MET A 331 -3.68 -18.90 20.94
C MET A 331 -5.18 -19.12 21.16
N ASP A 332 -5.63 -20.35 21.07
CA ASP A 332 -7.03 -20.76 21.27
C ASP A 332 -7.46 -20.72 22.74
N ASN A 333 -6.50 -20.63 23.67
CA ASN A 333 -6.76 -20.48 25.10
C ASN A 333 -5.57 -19.90 25.87
N LEU A 334 -5.60 -18.60 26.15
CA LEU A 334 -4.56 -17.92 26.93
C LEU A 334 -4.68 -18.21 28.44
N GLY A 335 -5.70 -18.93 28.91
CA GLY A 335 -5.90 -19.26 30.32
C GLY A 335 -6.01 -18.02 31.22
N ASN A 336 -5.24 -17.95 32.30
CA ASN A 336 -5.25 -16.80 33.21
C ASN A 336 -4.40 -15.61 32.72
N ASN A 337 -3.71 -15.74 31.59
CA ASN A 337 -2.86 -14.70 31.04
C ASN A 337 -3.68 -13.60 30.36
N GLU A 338 -3.03 -12.50 29.98
CA GLU A 338 -3.62 -11.34 29.32
C GLU A 338 -2.83 -10.98 28.07
N LEU A 339 -3.51 -10.84 26.94
CA LEU A 339 -2.90 -10.30 25.72
C LEU A 339 -2.73 -8.78 25.87
N ILE A 340 -1.49 -8.31 25.83
CA ILE A 340 -1.15 -6.89 25.98
C ILE A 340 -1.11 -6.20 24.62
N ALA A 341 -0.42 -6.81 23.67
CA ALA A 341 -0.30 -6.31 22.31
C ALA A 341 -0.14 -7.47 21.34
N THR A 342 -0.58 -7.26 20.11
CA THR A 342 -0.44 -8.20 19.00
C THR A 342 -0.28 -7.40 17.71
N SER A 343 0.56 -7.91 16.81
CA SER A 343 0.77 -7.34 15.48
C SER A 343 0.91 -8.50 14.50
N GLY A 344 0.24 -8.39 13.35
CA GLY A 344 0.62 -9.15 12.17
C GLY A 344 1.99 -8.71 11.66
N TYR A 345 2.61 -9.56 10.86
CA TYR A 345 3.78 -9.23 10.05
C TYR A 345 3.85 -10.14 8.84
N TRP A 346 4.42 -9.65 7.75
CA TRP A 346 4.57 -10.36 6.50
C TRP A 346 6.00 -10.28 5.95
N TRP A 347 6.47 -11.35 5.32
CA TRP A 347 7.75 -11.42 4.62
C TRP A 347 7.59 -12.03 3.24
N ASN A 348 8.17 -11.40 2.22
CA ASN A 348 8.23 -11.95 0.87
C ASN A 348 9.21 -13.13 0.79
N ASP A 349 8.77 -14.33 1.16
CA ASP A 349 9.56 -15.56 1.06
C ASP A 349 8.78 -16.65 0.34
N TYR A 350 9.31 -17.09 -0.81
CA TYR A 350 8.67 -18.07 -1.68
C TYR A 350 8.64 -19.51 -1.09
N TYR A 351 9.39 -19.79 -0.01
CA TYR A 351 9.65 -21.17 0.44
C TYR A 351 9.15 -21.52 1.85
N ILE A 352 8.65 -20.57 2.64
CA ILE A 352 8.19 -20.74 4.03
C ILE A 352 6.99 -19.81 4.24
N PRO A 353 6.03 -20.10 5.15
CA PRO A 353 4.91 -19.20 5.43
C PRO A 353 5.37 -17.75 5.55
N ALA A 354 4.79 -16.91 4.70
CA ALA A 354 5.22 -15.56 4.40
C ALA A 354 4.79 -14.53 5.47
N GLY A 355 4.65 -14.92 6.74
CA GLY A 355 4.18 -14.00 7.78
C GLY A 355 3.76 -14.67 9.09
N GLY A 356 3.05 -13.92 9.93
CA GLY A 356 2.36 -14.44 11.10
C GLY A 356 2.05 -13.38 12.17
N LEU A 357 2.10 -13.78 13.44
CA LEU A 357 1.74 -12.92 14.57
C LEU A 357 2.87 -12.79 15.58
N TYR A 358 3.02 -11.59 16.13
CA TYR A 358 3.81 -11.37 17.32
C TYR A 358 2.91 -10.95 18.48
N ASN A 359 2.90 -11.72 19.56
CA ASN A 359 2.11 -11.42 20.75
C ASN A 359 3.00 -11.02 21.92
N ILE A 360 2.56 -10.04 22.69
CA ILE A 360 3.08 -9.75 24.03
C ILE A 360 2.01 -10.16 25.03
N ILE A 361 2.33 -11.11 25.90
CA ILE A 361 1.39 -11.68 26.86
C ILE A 361 1.91 -11.42 28.27
N LYS A 362 1.05 -10.89 29.14
CA LYS A 362 1.30 -10.80 30.57
C LYS A 362 0.80 -12.07 31.26
N ARG A 363 1.69 -12.74 31.96
CA ARG A 363 1.36 -13.92 32.75
C ARG A 363 0.65 -13.56 34.05
N ALA A 364 -0.04 -14.54 34.63
CA ALA A 364 -0.76 -14.38 35.89
C ALA A 364 0.14 -13.99 37.08
N ASP A 365 1.44 -14.29 37.04
CA ASP A 365 2.43 -13.88 38.04
C ASP A 365 2.97 -12.45 37.84
N GLY A 366 2.52 -11.76 36.78
CA GLY A 366 2.92 -10.41 36.43
C GLY A 366 4.13 -10.32 35.50
N THR A 367 4.78 -11.44 35.16
CA THR A 367 5.86 -11.48 34.15
C THR A 367 5.30 -11.36 32.73
N TYR A 368 6.14 -11.04 31.75
CA TYR A 368 5.72 -10.90 30.35
C TYR A 368 6.49 -11.88 29.46
N VAL A 369 5.85 -12.30 28.39
CA VAL A 369 6.49 -13.05 27.30
C VAL A 369 6.19 -12.44 25.94
N GLY A 370 7.18 -12.51 25.05
CA GLY A 370 7.01 -12.29 23.63
C GLY A 370 6.87 -13.63 22.92
N GLN A 371 5.85 -13.78 22.07
CA GLN A 371 5.62 -14.95 21.25
C GLN A 371 5.70 -14.58 19.78
N MET A 372 6.40 -15.40 19.00
CA MET A 372 6.44 -15.31 17.56
C MET A 372 5.78 -16.56 16.98
N LEU A 373 4.80 -16.35 16.12
CA LEU A 373 4.08 -17.40 15.40
C LEU A 373 4.22 -17.12 13.89
N LEU A 374 4.41 -18.18 13.11
CA LEU A 374 4.51 -18.14 11.66
C LEU A 374 3.29 -18.83 11.07
N THR A 375 2.64 -18.20 10.11
CA THR A 375 1.43 -18.73 9.48
C THR A 375 1.11 -18.00 8.19
N ASP A 376 0.61 -18.75 7.22
CA ASP A 376 -0.05 -18.27 6.01
C ASP A 376 -1.47 -18.84 5.90
N ASP A 377 -1.73 -20.00 6.52
CA ASP A 377 -3.05 -20.59 6.77
C ASP A 377 -3.34 -20.61 8.28
N PRO A 378 -4.43 -20.01 8.78
CA PRO A 378 -4.74 -20.01 10.21
C PRO A 378 -4.96 -21.43 10.78
N GLU A 379 -5.07 -22.45 9.93
CA GLU A 379 -5.16 -23.86 10.30
C GLU A 379 -3.81 -24.61 10.30
N ASP A 380 -2.69 -23.95 10.00
CA ASP A 380 -1.34 -24.53 10.01
C ASP A 380 -0.29 -23.56 10.61
N ILE A 381 -0.47 -23.20 11.88
CA ILE A 381 0.41 -22.28 12.61
C ILE A 381 1.64 -23.01 13.15
N VAL A 382 2.81 -22.38 12.96
CA VAL A 382 4.07 -22.76 13.59
C VAL A 382 4.36 -21.82 14.77
N ALA A 383 4.42 -22.38 15.98
CA ALA A 383 4.84 -21.68 17.18
C ALA A 383 6.38 -21.58 17.24
N GLU A 384 6.94 -20.54 16.60
CA GLU A 384 8.38 -20.37 16.39
C GLU A 384 9.14 -20.15 17.70
N SER A 385 8.71 -19.19 18.53
CA SER A 385 9.38 -18.93 19.81
C SER A 385 8.47 -18.30 20.86
N GLN A 386 8.77 -18.58 22.13
CA GLN A 386 8.27 -17.83 23.28
C GLN A 386 9.46 -17.50 24.19
N ARG A 387 9.67 -16.22 24.45
CA ARG A 387 10.79 -15.71 25.25
C ARG A 387 10.28 -14.84 26.38
N GLU A 388 10.99 -14.86 27.51
CA GLU A 388 10.76 -13.89 28.58
C GLU A 388 10.95 -12.48 28.01
N PHE A 389 10.08 -11.57 28.44
CA PHE A 389 10.03 -10.21 27.94
C PHE A 389 10.12 -9.24 29.12
N LYS A 390 11.06 -8.31 29.08
CA LYS A 390 11.21 -7.29 30.11
C LYS A 390 10.17 -6.19 29.92
N GLY A 391 9.07 -6.29 30.65
CA GLY A 391 7.90 -5.41 30.53
C GLY A 391 7.93 -4.11 31.36
N ASP A 392 9.09 -3.65 31.84
CA ASP A 392 9.18 -2.47 32.74
C ASP A 392 8.60 -1.18 32.11
N MET A 393 8.58 -1.10 30.78
CA MET A 393 8.01 0.03 30.04
C MET A 393 6.51 -0.11 29.75
N MET A 394 5.88 -1.23 30.08
CA MET A 394 4.48 -1.49 29.74
C MET A 394 3.54 -0.51 30.47
N ASN A 395 2.54 0.00 29.75
CA ASN A 395 1.48 0.83 30.28
C ASN A 395 0.13 0.43 29.67
N ASP A 396 -0.92 1.21 29.91
CA ASP A 396 -2.27 0.89 29.42
C ASP A 396 -2.45 1.12 27.90
N ASN A 397 -1.54 1.87 27.26
CA ASN A 397 -1.59 2.28 25.86
C ASN A 397 -0.31 1.86 25.12
N ILE A 398 -0.21 0.56 24.82
CA ILE A 398 0.90 -0.01 24.05
C ILE A 398 0.51 -0.19 22.59
N LEU A 399 1.36 0.30 21.68
CA LEU A 399 1.33 -0.08 20.28
C LEU A 399 2.51 -1.00 20.01
N LEU A 400 2.29 -2.04 19.22
CA LEU A 400 3.31 -2.97 18.74
C LEU A 400 3.29 -2.93 17.22
N LEU A 401 4.47 -2.85 16.62
CA LEU A 401 4.65 -2.95 15.17
C LEU A 401 5.84 -3.86 14.91
N ILE A 402 5.62 -4.84 14.05
CA ILE A 402 6.68 -5.67 13.49
C ILE A 402 6.75 -5.28 12.02
N PRO A 403 7.81 -4.57 11.59
CA PRO A 403 7.89 -4.14 10.21
C PRO A 403 7.82 -5.31 9.25
N ASP A 404 7.12 -5.10 8.14
CA ASP A 404 7.00 -6.08 7.09
C ASP A 404 8.36 -6.28 6.40
N ASN A 405 8.42 -7.19 5.43
CA ASN A 405 9.61 -7.39 4.64
C ASN A 405 9.28 -7.75 3.20
N GLY A 406 8.89 -6.75 2.41
CA GLY A 406 8.58 -6.93 0.98
C GLY A 406 9.75 -7.33 0.09
N ARG A 407 11.00 -7.19 0.54
CA ARG A 407 12.19 -7.67 -0.17
C ARG A 407 12.60 -9.11 0.20
N GLY A 408 11.95 -9.71 1.18
CA GLY A 408 12.24 -11.06 1.65
C GLY A 408 13.38 -11.16 2.66
N ARG A 409 13.60 -12.36 3.21
CA ARG A 409 14.52 -12.58 4.34
C ARG A 409 15.90 -11.97 4.10
N GLY A 410 16.39 -11.22 5.10
CA GLY A 410 17.72 -10.64 5.11
C GLY A 410 17.84 -9.22 4.55
N PHE A 411 16.77 -8.67 3.96
CA PHE A 411 16.78 -7.33 3.35
C PHE A 411 15.94 -6.27 4.09
N GLY A 412 15.27 -6.62 5.19
CA GLY A 412 14.37 -5.74 5.95
C GLY A 412 14.87 -5.36 7.35
N CYS A 413 14.01 -4.67 8.11
CA CYS A 413 14.28 -4.26 9.49
C CYS A 413 14.42 -5.50 10.41
N PRO A 414 15.53 -5.67 11.16
CA PRO A 414 15.70 -6.79 12.08
C PRO A 414 15.05 -6.55 13.45
N TYR A 415 14.35 -5.42 13.60
CA TYR A 415 13.80 -4.97 14.87
C TYR A 415 12.29 -4.87 14.83
N ALA A 416 11.69 -5.13 15.98
CA ALA A 416 10.31 -4.81 16.31
C ALA A 416 10.26 -3.49 17.09
N PHE A 417 9.13 -2.81 17.06
CA PHE A 417 8.93 -1.51 17.71
C PHE A 417 7.75 -1.52 18.68
N ILE A 418 7.93 -0.84 19.82
CA ILE A 418 6.89 -0.67 20.84
C ILE A 418 6.76 0.81 21.19
N ALA A 419 5.58 1.37 21.03
CA ALA A 419 5.27 2.67 21.59
C ALA A 419 4.70 2.50 23.00
N SER A 420 5.28 3.21 23.96
CA SER A 420 4.75 3.33 25.32
C SER A 420 4.79 4.78 25.77
N GLY A 421 3.61 5.40 25.85
CA GLY A 421 3.50 6.81 26.17
C GLY A 421 4.14 7.65 25.06
N ASN A 422 5.12 8.50 25.41
CA ASN A 422 5.86 9.32 24.45
C ASN A 422 7.21 8.73 24.03
N VAL A 423 7.47 7.45 24.33
CA VAL A 423 8.75 6.81 24.03
C VAL A 423 8.52 5.63 23.09
N LEU A 424 9.29 5.59 22.01
CA LEU A 424 9.40 4.45 21.10
C LEU A 424 10.58 3.60 21.54
N TYR A 425 10.33 2.31 21.73
CA TYR A 425 11.30 1.28 22.05
C TYR A 425 11.48 0.34 20.86
N TYR A 426 12.60 -0.37 20.82
CA TYR A 426 12.88 -1.39 19.81
C TYR A 426 13.57 -2.61 20.41
N PHE A 427 13.44 -3.76 19.77
CA PHE A 427 14.13 -4.99 20.17
C PHE A 427 14.37 -5.92 18.98
N GLY A 428 15.41 -6.76 19.06
CA GLY A 428 15.73 -7.73 18.01
C GLY A 428 14.67 -8.83 17.92
N LYS A 429 14.02 -8.96 16.76
CA LYS A 429 12.95 -9.95 16.57
C LYS A 429 13.47 -11.39 16.62
N ASP A 430 14.69 -11.63 16.14
CA ASP A 430 15.30 -12.96 16.04
C ASP A 430 16.37 -13.23 17.13
N ALA A 431 16.53 -12.35 18.12
CA ALA A 431 17.57 -12.49 19.14
C ALA A 431 17.34 -13.69 20.09
N GLU A 432 18.39 -14.41 20.47
CA GLU A 432 18.26 -15.46 21.50
C GLU A 432 18.17 -14.87 22.91
N GLY A 433 17.42 -15.52 23.80
CA GLY A 433 17.34 -15.17 25.23
C GLY A 433 16.17 -14.27 25.61
N GLU A 434 16.30 -13.54 26.72
CA GLU A 434 15.31 -12.58 27.20
C GLU A 434 15.24 -11.37 26.27
N ILE A 435 14.03 -10.92 25.95
CA ILE A 435 13.79 -9.72 25.16
C ILE A 435 13.86 -8.51 26.08
N VAL A 436 14.83 -7.63 25.82
CA VAL A 436 15.02 -6.37 26.56
C VAL A 436 14.85 -5.21 25.58
N PRO A 437 13.67 -4.58 25.52
CA PRO A 437 13.47 -3.43 24.67
C PRO A 437 14.33 -2.24 25.09
N GLU A 438 14.99 -1.64 24.10
CA GLU A 438 15.83 -0.47 24.25
C GLU A 438 15.11 0.77 23.74
N ARG A 439 15.44 1.94 24.30
CA ARG A 439 14.85 3.20 23.85
C ARG A 439 15.34 3.53 22.44
N TYR A 440 14.40 3.72 21.52
CA TYR A 440 14.65 4.09 20.14
C TYR A 440 14.60 5.61 19.90
N TYR A 441 13.51 6.25 20.34
CA TYR A 441 13.31 7.69 20.18
C TYR A 441 12.33 8.22 21.24
N SER A 442 12.49 9.48 21.66
CA SER A 442 11.60 10.14 22.62
C SER A 442 10.90 11.33 21.99
N PHE A 443 9.59 11.42 22.19
CA PHE A 443 8.74 12.43 21.58
C PHE A 443 8.21 13.45 22.60
N PRO A 444 7.81 14.65 22.14
CA PRO A 444 7.25 15.67 23.03
C PRO A 444 5.82 15.36 23.53
N ALA A 445 5.14 14.39 22.94
CA ALA A 445 3.79 13.98 23.32
C ALA A 445 3.60 12.46 23.14
N GLU A 446 2.50 11.94 23.68
CA GLU A 446 2.14 10.53 23.56
C GLU A 446 2.04 10.10 22.09
N ILE A 447 2.62 8.95 21.76
CA ILE A 447 2.51 8.32 20.45
C ILE A 447 1.11 7.72 20.33
N LYS A 448 0.41 8.03 19.24
CA LYS A 448 -0.95 7.55 18.98
C LYS A 448 -1.04 6.59 17.80
N ALA A 449 -0.12 6.69 16.85
CA ALA A 449 -0.05 5.78 15.71
C ALA A 449 1.41 5.64 15.25
N MET A 450 1.72 4.48 14.69
CA MET A 450 2.96 4.24 13.97
C MET A 450 2.71 3.24 12.85
N GLU A 451 3.41 3.42 11.73
CA GLU A 451 3.28 2.59 10.52
C GLU A 451 4.61 2.54 9.78
N ASP A 452 5.00 1.38 9.29
CA ASP A 452 6.23 1.19 8.50
C ASP A 452 6.00 1.24 6.98
N GLU A 453 7.10 1.47 6.27
CA GLU A 453 7.12 1.47 4.81
C GLU A 453 7.20 0.03 4.26
N PHE A 454 6.04 -0.59 4.03
CA PHE A 454 5.84 -1.98 3.56
C PHE A 454 6.99 -2.63 2.74
N TYR A 455 7.41 -2.02 1.62
CA TYR A 455 8.30 -2.70 0.67
C TYR A 455 9.76 -2.72 1.10
N ALA A 456 10.33 -1.55 1.41
CA ALA A 456 11.76 -1.41 1.70
C ALA A 456 12.05 -1.37 3.20
N ASN A 457 11.04 -1.09 4.03
CA ASN A 457 11.11 -1.01 5.49
C ASN A 457 12.27 -0.14 5.95
N GLU A 458 12.46 0.99 5.25
CA GLU A 458 13.50 1.94 5.56
C GLU A 458 13.01 3.02 6.50
N TYR A 459 11.69 3.26 6.55
CA TYR A 459 11.09 4.34 7.31
C TYR A 459 9.94 3.88 8.18
N LEU A 460 9.81 4.56 9.32
CA LEU A 460 8.70 4.44 10.26
C LEU A 460 8.07 5.81 10.44
N CYS A 461 6.80 5.94 10.11
CA CYS A 461 6.02 7.15 10.35
C CYS A 461 5.38 7.06 11.73
N VAL A 462 5.51 8.10 12.56
CA VAL A 462 5.02 8.15 13.94
C VAL A 462 4.19 9.42 14.14
N GLY A 463 2.95 9.25 14.59
CA GLY A 463 2.01 10.33 14.83
C GLY A 463 1.66 10.49 16.32
N LEU A 464 1.57 11.74 16.77
CA LEU A 464 1.45 12.06 18.18
C LEU A 464 0.09 12.66 18.57
N ALA A 465 -0.21 12.62 19.87
CA ALA A 465 -1.41 13.21 20.45
C ALA A 465 -1.48 14.74 20.30
N ASN A 466 -0.32 15.41 20.26
CA ASN A 466 -0.26 16.84 20.03
C ASN A 466 -0.37 17.20 18.54
N GLY A 467 -0.49 16.23 17.63
CA GLY A 467 -0.63 16.42 16.19
C GLY A 467 0.65 16.67 15.42
N GLU A 468 1.80 16.37 16.02
CA GLU A 468 3.05 16.28 15.29
C GLU A 468 3.22 14.90 14.66
N VAL A 469 3.83 14.86 13.47
CA VAL A 469 4.12 13.63 12.72
C VAL A 469 5.59 13.61 12.35
N TYR A 470 6.24 12.48 12.58
CA TYR A 470 7.68 12.27 12.43
C TYR A 470 7.94 11.09 11.50
N LEU A 471 8.96 11.21 10.65
CA LEU A 471 9.47 10.11 9.87
C LEU A 471 10.87 9.73 10.37
N LEU A 472 11.03 8.48 10.78
CA LEU A 472 12.27 7.95 11.33
C LEU A 472 12.85 6.90 10.38
N LYS A 473 14.18 6.81 10.29
CA LYS A 473 14.86 5.73 9.55
C LYS A 473 14.89 4.46 10.39
N ILE A 474 14.59 3.29 9.81
CA ILE A 474 14.51 2.00 10.51
C ILE A 474 15.30 0.82 9.91
N ASN A 475 16.11 1.00 8.86
CA ASN A 475 16.91 -0.09 8.32
C ASN A 475 18.31 -0.24 8.99
N SER A 476 18.81 -1.47 9.00
CA SER A 476 19.95 -1.93 9.81
C SER A 476 21.32 -1.38 9.40
N GLU A 477 21.51 -0.99 8.14
CA GLU A 477 22.80 -0.46 7.64
C GLU A 477 23.15 0.93 8.18
N GLY A 478 22.25 1.60 8.92
CA GLY A 478 22.43 3.02 9.20
C GLY A 478 21.70 3.60 10.41
N PHE A 479 21.31 2.80 11.41
CA PHE A 479 20.84 3.41 12.65
C PHE A 479 21.96 4.23 13.28
N ALA A 480 21.80 5.56 13.24
CA ALA A 480 22.66 6.45 14.00
C ALA A 480 22.66 6.02 15.48
N SER A 481 23.84 6.01 16.10
CA SER A 481 23.95 5.66 17.51
C SER A 481 23.17 6.61 18.42
N ASP A 482 22.95 7.84 17.96
CA ASP A 482 22.17 8.87 18.65
C ASP A 482 20.78 9.04 18.02
N GLU A 483 19.82 9.47 18.86
CA GLU A 483 18.43 9.66 18.43
C GLU A 483 18.29 10.71 17.31
N ALA A 484 19.11 11.76 17.33
CA ALA A 484 19.00 12.86 16.36
C ALA A 484 19.29 12.41 14.93
N GLY A 485 20.27 11.51 14.72
CA GLY A 485 20.59 10.98 13.40
C GLY A 485 19.56 9.99 12.83
N ARG A 486 18.52 9.63 13.60
CA ARG A 486 17.44 8.74 13.16
C ARG A 486 16.25 9.49 12.56
N LEU A 487 16.14 10.78 12.84
CA LEU A 487 15.07 11.64 12.32
C LEU A 487 15.34 11.96 10.86
N VAL A 488 14.41 11.62 9.97
CA VAL A 488 14.47 11.97 8.55
C VAL A 488 13.81 13.33 8.36
N MET A 489 12.57 13.46 8.83
CA MET A 489 11.84 14.71 8.79
C MET A 489 10.71 14.74 9.81
N LYS A 490 10.15 15.93 9.99
CA LYS A 490 8.92 16.17 10.73
C LYS A 490 7.99 16.96 9.81
N MET A 491 6.71 16.59 9.74
CA MET A 491 5.72 17.39 9.02
C MET A 491 5.70 18.83 9.58
N ASP A 492 5.58 19.81 8.70
CA ASP A 492 5.74 21.23 9.03
C ASP A 492 4.50 21.86 9.67
N GLN A 493 3.35 21.17 9.65
CA GLN A 493 2.11 21.62 10.28
C GLN A 493 1.57 20.61 11.29
N ASN A 494 0.75 21.14 12.20
CA ASN A 494 0.01 20.33 13.16
C ASN A 494 -1.24 19.75 12.49
N VAL A 495 -1.36 18.44 12.47
CA VAL A 495 -2.49 17.75 11.82
C VAL A 495 -3.69 17.55 12.76
N GLY A 496 -3.58 17.88 14.04
CA GLY A 496 -4.54 17.48 15.08
C GLY A 496 -4.17 16.12 15.70
N THR A 497 -4.89 15.67 16.73
CA THR A 497 -4.55 14.44 17.45
C THR A 497 -4.56 13.24 16.49
N VAL A 498 -3.40 12.66 16.21
CA VAL A 498 -3.31 11.52 15.27
C VAL A 498 -4.07 10.31 15.84
N LYS A 499 -4.75 9.56 14.97
CA LYS A 499 -5.45 8.32 15.32
C LYS A 499 -4.86 7.09 14.64
N GLN A 500 -4.55 7.20 13.36
CA GLN A 500 -4.01 6.09 12.56
C GLN A 500 -3.15 6.65 11.43
N ILE A 501 -2.17 5.85 11.02
CA ILE A 501 -1.36 6.06 9.83
C ILE A 501 -1.45 4.76 9.03
N ILE A 502 -1.52 4.84 7.71
CA ILE A 502 -1.34 3.71 6.81
C ILE A 502 -0.32 4.10 5.73
N HIS A 503 0.44 3.13 5.22
CA HIS A 503 1.35 3.33 4.10
C HIS A 503 0.65 2.94 2.78
N LYS A 504 0.71 3.81 1.77
CA LYS A 504 0.34 3.52 0.39
C LYS A 504 1.62 3.42 -0.43
N ALA A 505 1.83 2.28 -1.09
CA ALA A 505 2.97 2.08 -1.96
C ALA A 505 2.58 2.42 -3.41
N ALA A 506 3.45 3.15 -4.13
CA ALA A 506 3.34 3.18 -5.59
C ALA A 506 3.88 1.88 -6.17
N GLU A 507 3.19 1.35 -7.16
CA GLU A 507 3.64 0.22 -7.97
C GLU A 507 4.67 0.61 -9.04
#